data_AF-A0A967GWL9-F1
#
_entry.id   AF-A0A967GWL9-F1
#
_cell.length_a   1.000
_cell.length_b   1.000
_cell.length_c   1.000
_cell.angle_alpha   90.00
_cell.angle_beta   90.00
_cell.angle_gamma   90.00
#
_symmetry.space_group_name_H-M   'P 1'
#
loop_
_entity.id
_entity.type
_entity.pdbx_description
1 polymer ?
#
loop_
_entity_poly.entity_id
_entity_poly.type
_entity_poly.pdbx_seq_one_letter_code
_entity_poly.pdbx_strand_id
1 'polypeptide(L)' 'QSYPDSKQASASRTRIGEIESRDIQRSYDIAEFYDRKGQSASALFYYREVINKTSGGELRDRAQSRLRELEAAGN' A
#
# COMPACT_ATOMS: atom_id res chain seq x y z
N GLN A 1 38.91 18.95 -19.07
CA GLN A 1 37.99 17.97 -19.72
C GLN A 1 37.84 16.82 -18.72
N SER A 2 36.70 16.34 -18.23
CA SER A 2 35.27 16.54 -18.50
C SER A 2 34.48 15.98 -17.28
N TYR A 3 33.32 16.55 -16.95
CA TYR A 3 32.26 15.92 -16.13
C TYR A 3 30.99 15.91 -17.01
N PRO A 4 29.89 15.22 -16.65
CA PRO A 4 29.69 13.87 -16.10
C PRO A 4 28.54 13.14 -16.84
N ASP A 5 28.47 11.80 -16.92
CA ASP A 5 27.19 11.16 -17.30
C ASP A 5 27.00 9.73 -16.73
N SER A 6 25.84 9.57 -16.09
CA SER A 6 24.97 8.39 -16.13
C SER A 6 25.46 7.00 -15.68
N LYS A 7 25.75 6.82 -14.38
CA LYS A 7 25.62 5.47 -13.73
C LYS A 7 24.87 5.42 -12.40
N GLN A 8 24.23 6.51 -11.97
CA GLN A 8 23.46 6.53 -10.71
C GLN A 8 21.93 6.51 -10.91
N ALA A 9 21.42 6.66 -12.13
CA ALA A 9 19.98 6.76 -12.37
C ALA A 9 19.20 5.43 -12.28
N SER A 10 19.84 4.27 -12.47
CA SER A 10 19.14 2.97 -12.37
C SER A 10 19.00 2.44 -10.94
N ALA A 11 19.92 2.78 -10.03
CA ALA A 11 19.85 2.31 -8.64
C ALA A 11 18.79 3.06 -7.80
N SER A 12 18.40 4.27 -8.21
CA SER A 12 17.37 5.04 -7.51
C SER A 12 15.96 4.49 -7.76
N ARG A 13 15.64 4.04 -8.97
CA ARG A 13 14.31 3.50 -9.29
C ARG A 13 13.97 2.24 -8.49
N THR A 14 14.93 1.33 -8.31
CA THR A 14 14.72 0.12 -7.50
C THR A 14 14.48 0.47 -6.03
N ARG A 15 15.28 1.38 -5.45
CA ARG A 15 15.12 1.81 -4.06
C ARG A 15 13.80 2.52 -3.80
N ILE A 16 13.34 3.34 -4.76
CA ILE A 16 12.04 4.03 -4.66
C ILE A 16 10.91 3.00 -4.64
N GLY A 17 10.92 2.02 -5.55
CA GLY A 17 9.90 0.97 -5.59
C GLY A 17 9.87 0.09 -4.33
N GLU A 18 11.02 -0.20 -3.73
CA GLU A 18 11.10 -0.93 -2.45
C GLU A 18 10.53 -0.13 -1.27
N ILE A 19 10.79 1.18 -1.23
CA ILE A 19 10.24 2.07 -0.19
C ILE A 19 8.72 2.17 -0.35
N GLU A 20 8.22 2.39 -1.57
CA GLU A 20 6.78 2.43 -1.87
C GLU A 20 6.10 1.12 -1.47
N SER A 21 6.71 -0.02 -1.82
CA SER A 21 6.19 -1.35 -1.44
C SER A 21 6.09 -1.52 0.08
N ARG A 22 7.09 -1.03 0.84
CA ARG A 22 7.10 -1.12 2.29
C ARG A 22 6.08 -0.19 2.95
N ASP A 23 5.86 0.98 2.37
CA ASP A 23 4.84 1.93 2.82
C ASP A 23 3.44 1.33 2.63
N ILE A 24 3.17 0.76 1.46
CA ILE A 24 1.89 0.09 1.14
C ILE A 24 1.68 -1.13 2.06
N GLN A 25 2.70 -1.96 2.28
CA GLN A 25 2.64 -3.08 3.22
C GLN A 25 2.30 -2.62 4.64
N ARG A 26 2.91 -1.54 5.11
CA ARG A 26 2.60 -0.97 6.43
C ARG A 26 1.16 -0.49 6.51
N SER A 27 0.65 0.22 5.50
CA SER A 27 -0.76 0.64 5.47
C SER A 27 -1.72 -0.54 5.52
N TYR A 28 -1.37 -1.66 4.86
CA TYR A 28 -2.16 -2.89 4.91
C TYR A 28 -2.15 -3.54 6.29
N ASP A 29 -0.98 -3.64 6.93
CA ASP A 29 -0.85 -4.17 8.29
C ASP A 29 -1.66 -3.36 9.31
N ILE A 30 -1.64 -2.03 9.19
CA ILE A 30 -2.47 -1.14 10.02
C ILE A 30 -3.96 -1.39 9.78
N ALA A 31 -4.37 -1.59 8.52
CA ALA A 31 -5.75 -1.91 8.19
C ALA A 31 -6.19 -3.23 8.84
N GLU A 32 -5.38 -4.29 8.74
CA GLU A 32 -5.65 -5.58 9.39
C GLU A 32 -5.69 -5.46 10.92
N PHE A 33 -4.83 -4.62 11.51
CA PHE A 33 -4.85 -4.38 12.95
C PHE A 33 -6.17 -3.76 13.43
N TYR A 34 -6.68 -2.77 12.71
CA TYR A 34 -7.96 -2.15 13.04
C TYR A 34 -9.14 -3.09 12.76
N ASP A 35 -9.07 -3.86 11.68
CA ASP A 35 -10.06 -4.89 11.34
C ASP A 35 -10.21 -5.92 12.47
N ARG A 36 -9.08 -6.48 12.93
CA ARG A 36 -9.05 -7.43 14.06
C ARG A 36 -9.53 -6.84 15.38
N LYS A 37 -9.42 -5.52 15.55
CA LYS A 37 -9.96 -4.80 16.71
C LYS A 37 -11.46 -4.53 16.63
N GLY A 38 -12.12 -4.85 15.51
CA GLY A 38 -13.50 -4.50 15.25
C GLY A 38 -13.71 -3.02 14.92
N GLN A 39 -12.64 -2.29 14.59
CA GLN A 39 -12.67 -0.88 14.22
C GLN A 39 -12.81 -0.73 12.70
N SER A 40 -13.93 -1.19 12.15
CA SER A 40 -14.16 -1.27 10.70
C SER A 40 -14.00 0.08 9.99
N ALA A 41 -14.44 1.18 10.59
CA ALA A 41 -14.28 2.52 10.00
C ALA A 41 -12.81 2.92 9.80
N SER A 42 -11.94 2.60 10.76
CA SER A 42 -10.49 2.84 10.65
C SER A 42 -9.86 1.89 9.64
N ALA A 43 -10.22 0.61 9.67
CA ALA A 43 -9.74 -0.39 8.72
C ALA A 43 -10.06 0.01 7.27
N LEU A 44 -11.29 0.48 7.00
CA LEU A 44 -11.72 0.97 5.69
C LEU A 44 -10.85 2.11 5.18
N PHE A 45 -10.50 3.08 6.03
CA PHE A 45 -9.62 4.19 5.64
C PHE A 45 -8.26 3.69 5.16
N TYR A 46 -7.61 2.80 5.91
CA TYR A 46 -6.30 2.27 5.57
C TYR A 46 -6.33 1.32 4.37
N TYR A 47 -7.36 0.47 4.22
CA TYR A 47 -7.52 -0.35 3.02
C TYR A 47 -7.67 0.51 1.76
N ARG A 48 -8.43 1.61 1.82
CA ARG A 48 -8.51 2.58 0.70
C ARG A 48 -7.14 3.18 0.41
N GLU A 49 -6.38 3.54 1.42
CA GLU A 49 -5.03 4.08 1.24
C GLU A 49 -4.12 3.08 0.50
N VAL A 50 -4.13 1.80 0.89
CA VAL A 50 -3.39 0.73 0.20
C VAL A 50 -3.76 0.68 -1.27
N ILE A 51 -5.06 0.67 -1.58
CA ILE A 51 -5.58 0.59 -2.96
C ILE A 51 -5.17 1.82 -3.77
N ASN A 52 -5.13 3.00 -3.16
CA ASN A 52 -4.72 4.24 -3.83
C ASN A 52 -3.21 4.32 -4.04
N LYS A 53 -2.41 3.83 -3.09
CA LYS A 53 -0.94 3.83 -3.18
C LYS A 53 -0.39 2.73 -4.08
N THR A 54 -1.12 1.63 -4.27
CA THR A 54 -0.71 0.53 -5.15
C THR A 54 -1.35 0.64 -6.54
N SER A 55 -0.52 0.54 -7.58
CA SER A 55 -1.02 0.49 -8.96
C SER A 55 -1.56 -0.89 -9.36
N GLY A 56 -1.29 -1.94 -8.57
CA GLY A 56 -1.74 -3.30 -8.87
C GLY A 56 -0.99 -4.37 -8.06
N GLY A 57 -1.44 -5.62 -8.19
CA GLY A 57 -0.84 -6.77 -7.51
C GLY A 57 -1.71 -7.34 -6.39
N GLU A 58 -1.26 -8.46 -5.81
CA GLU A 58 -2.04 -9.26 -4.87
C GLU A 58 -2.46 -8.48 -3.62
N LEU A 59 -1.61 -7.57 -3.13
CA LEU A 59 -1.91 -6.74 -1.96
C LEU A 59 -3.11 -5.81 -2.20
N ARG A 60 -3.24 -5.28 -3.43
CA ARG A 60 -4.38 -4.47 -3.84
C ARG A 60 -5.67 -5.29 -3.81
N ASP A 61 -5.61 -6.48 -4.37
CA ASP A 61 -6.78 -7.36 -4.51
C ASP A 61 -7.30 -7.79 -3.14
N ARG A 62 -6.38 -8.20 -2.24
CA ARG A 62 -6.69 -8.50 -0.84
C ARG A 62 -7.29 -7.29 -0.11
N ALA A 63 -6.71 -6.10 -0.29
CA ALA A 63 -7.24 -4.87 0.32
C ALA A 63 -8.64 -4.52 -0.22
N GLN A 64 -8.89 -4.68 -1.52
CA GLN A 64 -10.21 -4.45 -2.13
C GLN A 64 -11.25 -5.46 -1.62
N SER A 65 -10.86 -6.73 -1.48
CA SER A 65 -11.74 -7.77 -0.94
C SER A 65 -12.16 -7.43 0.49
N ARG A 66 -11.19 -7.17 1.37
CA ARG A 66 -11.44 -6.77 2.77
C ARG A 66 -12.27 -5.50 2.90
N LEU A 67 -11.98 -4.49 2.07
CA LEU A 67 -12.76 -3.27 2.03
C LEU A 67 -14.25 -3.57 1.78
N ARG A 68 -14.55 -4.36 0.75
CA ARG A 68 -15.94 -4.71 0.40
C ARG A 68 -16.62 -5.51 1.50
N GLU A 69 -15.91 -6.45 2.13
CA GLU A 69 -16.44 -7.21 3.27
C GLU A 69 -16.82 -6.27 4.42
N LEU A 70 -15.96 -5.28 4.73
CA LEU A 70 -16.19 -4.31 5.80
C LEU A 70 -17.30 -3.31 5.47
N GLU A 71 -17.42 -2.87 4.22
CA GLU A 71 -18.52 -2.03 3.76
C GLU A 71 -19.86 -2.77 3.82
N ALA A 72 -19.87 -4.05 3.47
CA ALA A 72 -21.06 -4.89 3.55
C ALA A 72 -21.46 -5.23 4.99
N ALA A 73 -20.50 -5.38 5.90
CA ALA A 73 -20.76 -5.69 7.31
C ALA A 73 -21.22 -4.46 8.13
N GLY A 74 -20.98 -3.24 7.64
CA GLY A 74 -21.38 -1.99 8.28
C GLY A 74 -22.76 -1.47 7.87
N ASN A 75 -23.47 -2.17 6.99
CA ASN A 75 -24.80 -1.82 6.47
C ASN A 75 -25.87 -2.81 6.93
#